data_AF-A0A7L8G9J1-F1
#
_entry.id   AF-A0A7L8G9J1-F1
#
_cell.length_a   1.000
_cell.length_b   1.000
_cell.length_c   1.000
_cell.angle_alpha   90.00
_cell.angle_beta   90.00
_cell.angle_gamma   90.00
#
_symmetry.space_group_name_H-M   'P 1'
#
loop_
_entity.id
_entity.type
_entity.pdbx_description
1 polymer ?
#
loop_
_entity_poly.entity_id
_entity_poly.type
_entity_poly.pdbx_seq_one_letter_code
_entity_poly.pdbx_strand_id
1 'polypeptide(L)'
;VQLSLLTSIVKLFLKRPTDTQELVQHVLSLATQDSDNPDLRDRGFIYWRLLSTDPAAAKEVVLAEKPLISEETDLIEPTLLDELICHISSLA
;
A
#
# COMPACT_ATOMS: atom_id res chain seq x y z
N VAL A 1 3.45 -8.90 -3.94
CA VAL A 1 2.63 -9.72 -3.02
C VAL A 1 2.94 -9.45 -1.54
N GLN A 2 4.20 -9.40 -1.11
CA GLN A 2 4.54 -9.22 0.31
C GLN A 2 3.99 -7.91 0.93
N LEU A 3 4.06 -6.78 0.21
CA LEU A 3 3.51 -5.50 0.68
C LEU A 3 2.01 -5.53 0.96
N SER A 4 1.23 -6.22 0.11
CA SER A 4 -0.21 -6.34 0.30
C SER A 4 -0.55 -7.25 1.47
N LEU A 5 0.24 -8.30 1.72
CA LEU A 5 0.11 -9.14 2.92
C LEU A 5 0.41 -8.36 4.20
N LEU A 6 1.54 -7.65 4.25
CA LEU A 6 1.90 -6.78 5.37
C LEU A 6 0.76 -5.80 5.70
N THR A 7 0.26 -5.11 4.67
CA THR A 7 -0.85 -4.15 4.83
C THR A 7 -2.14 -4.83 5.32
N SER A 8 -2.44 -6.02 4.81
CA SER A 8 -3.65 -6.77 5.18
C SER A 8 -3.61 -7.24 6.63
N ILE A 9 -2.46 -7.73 7.11
CA ILE A 9 -2.28 -8.16 8.49
C ILE A 9 -2.38 -6.97 9.45
N VAL A 10 -1.79 -5.81 9.11
CA VAL A 10 -1.93 -4.58 9.92
C VAL A 10 -3.40 -4.14 10.00
N LYS A 11 -4.15 -4.17 8.88
CA LYS A 11 -5.59 -3.88 8.89
C LYS A 11 -6.38 -4.87 9.75
N LEU A 12 -6.03 -6.15 9.69
CA LEU A 12 -6.66 -7.19 10.50
C LEU A 12 -6.42 -6.94 11.98
N PHE A 13 -5.18 -6.60 12.36
CA PHE A 13 -4.82 -6.23 13.73
C PHE A 13 -5.61 -5.04 14.26
N LEU A 14 -5.72 -3.97 13.47
CA LEU A 14 -6.52 -2.79 13.82
C LEU A 14 -8.02 -3.08 13.99
N LYS A 15 -8.53 -4.19 13.44
CA LYS A 15 -9.91 -4.64 13.59
C LYS A 15 -10.10 -5.65 14.72
N ARG A 16 -9.12 -6.53 14.97
CA ARG A 16 -9.17 -7.64 15.94
C ARG A 16 -7.82 -7.76 16.68
N PRO A 17 -7.50 -6.83 17.58
CA PRO A 17 -6.16 -6.76 18.18
C PRO A 17 -5.84 -7.95 19.08
N THR A 18 -6.84 -8.52 19.78
CA THR A 18 -6.66 -9.65 20.71
C THR A 18 -6.19 -10.92 20.00
N ASP A 19 -6.76 -11.23 18.84
CA ASP A 19 -6.58 -12.54 18.19
C ASP A 19 -5.37 -12.54 17.24
N THR A 20 -4.80 -11.37 16.95
CA THR A 20 -3.83 -11.19 15.85
C THR A 20 -2.55 -10.47 16.26
N GLN A 21 -2.35 -10.29 17.57
CA GLN A 21 -1.15 -9.66 18.14
C GLN A 21 0.14 -10.43 17.77
N GLU A 22 0.16 -11.75 17.90
CA GLU A 22 1.34 -12.55 17.52
C GLU A 22 1.61 -12.46 16.02
N LEU A 23 0.55 -12.49 15.20
CA LEU A 23 0.66 -12.45 13.75
C LEU A 23 1.26 -11.11 13.27
N VAL A 24 0.81 -9.99 13.83
CA VAL A 24 1.35 -8.67 13.44
C VAL A 24 2.80 -8.50 13.89
N GLN A 25 3.17 -9.00 15.07
CA GLN A 25 4.56 -8.98 15.53
C GLN A 25 5.46 -9.83 14.62
N HIS A 26 5.01 -11.04 14.25
CA HIS A 26 5.77 -11.92 13.39
C HIS A 26 6.01 -11.31 12.01
N VAL A 27 4.96 -10.78 11.34
CA VAL A 27 5.14 -10.19 10.01
C VAL A 27 5.99 -8.92 10.04
N LEU A 28 5.90 -8.12 11.10
CA LEU A 28 6.74 -6.93 11.26
C LEU A 28 8.21 -7.31 11.47
N SER A 29 8.49 -8.37 12.23
CA SER A 29 9.85 -8.92 12.37
C SER A 29 10.41 -9.36 11.03
N LEU A 30 9.66 -10.18 10.28
CA LEU A 30 10.06 -10.62 8.94
C LEU A 30 10.30 -9.44 7.99
N ALA A 31 9.44 -8.43 8.01
CA ALA A 31 9.55 -7.26 7.14
C ALA A 31 10.74 -6.36 7.49
N THR A 32 11.08 -6.23 8.78
CA THR A 32 12.12 -5.29 9.24
C THR A 32 13.50 -5.89 9.38
N GLN A 33 13.60 -7.18 9.74
CA GLN A 33 14.86 -7.86 10.03
C GLN A 33 15.32 -8.76 8.88
N ASP A 34 14.40 -9.51 8.27
CA ASP A 34 14.75 -10.58 7.32
C ASP A 34 14.54 -10.18 5.84
N SER A 35 13.95 -9.01 5.58
CA SER A 35 13.68 -8.58 4.21
C SER A 35 14.81 -7.75 3.61
N ASP A 36 15.39 -8.24 2.51
CA ASP A 36 16.36 -7.48 1.70
C ASP A 36 15.73 -6.36 0.85
N ASN A 37 14.39 -6.31 0.75
CA ASN A 37 13.70 -5.29 -0.03
C ASN A 37 13.55 -4.00 0.80
N PRO A 38 14.19 -2.88 0.42
CA PRO A 38 14.14 -1.64 1.18
C PRO A 38 12.72 -1.05 1.30
N ASP A 39 11.89 -1.16 0.26
CA ASP A 39 10.50 -0.67 0.27
C ASP A 39 9.63 -1.45 1.28
N LEU A 40 9.81 -2.78 1.35
CA LEU A 40 9.12 -3.60 2.33
C LEU A 40 9.57 -3.26 3.76
N ARG A 41 10.88 -3.06 3.94
CA ARG A 41 11.49 -2.75 5.23
C ARG A 41 11.04 -1.39 5.77
N ASP A 42 11.05 -0.36 4.93
CA ASP A 42 10.60 0.98 5.29
C ASP A 42 9.12 0.98 5.68
N ARG A 43 8.29 0.31 4.89
CA ARG A 43 6.86 0.17 5.19
C ARG A 43 6.61 -0.61 6.47
N GLY A 44 7.43 -1.63 6.76
CA GLY A 44 7.44 -2.34 8.04
C GLY A 44 7.73 -1.40 9.22
N PHE A 45 8.79 -0.59 9.12
CA PHE A 45 9.13 0.37 10.17
C PHE A 45 8.09 1.49 10.34
N ILE A 46 7.46 1.96 9.26
CA ILE A 46 6.37 2.94 9.33
C ILE A 46 5.20 2.35 10.13
N TYR A 47 4.75 1.13 9.80
CA TYR A 47 3.69 0.47 10.55
C TYR A 47 4.07 0.20 12.00
N TRP A 48 5.30 -0.25 12.25
CA TRP A 48 5.80 -0.49 13.61
C TRP A 48 5.70 0.78 14.46
N ARG A 49 6.26 1.90 13.96
CA ARG A 49 6.28 3.17 14.67
C ARG A 49 4.87 3.69 14.90
N LEU A 50 4.01 3.61 13.88
CA LEU A 50 2.61 4.05 13.97
C LEU A 50 1.85 3.26 15.05
N LEU A 51 1.91 1.92 15.01
CA LEU A 51 1.22 1.05 15.96
C LEU A 51 1.77 1.16 17.39
N SER A 52 3.07 1.36 17.55
CA SER A 52 3.71 1.48 18.87
C SER A 52 3.52 2.86 19.50
N THR A 53 3.31 3.90 18.67
CA THR A 53 3.14 5.28 19.15
C THR A 53 1.68 5.56 19.50
N ASP A 54 0.75 5.26 18.59
CA ASP A 54 -0.66 5.55 18.79
C ASP A 54 -1.55 4.60 17.95
N PRO A 55 -2.11 3.54 18.56
CA PRO A 55 -3.04 2.63 17.91
C PRO A 55 -4.34 3.29 17.43
N ALA A 56 -4.79 4.36 18.08
CA ALA A 56 -6.01 5.06 17.69
C ALA A 56 -5.76 5.86 16.40
N ALA A 57 -4.68 6.64 16.35
CA ALA A 57 -4.27 7.31 15.11
C ALA A 57 -3.96 6.32 13.98
N ALA A 58 -3.36 5.17 14.30
CA ALA A 58 -3.10 4.11 13.32
C ALA A 58 -4.38 3.63 12.63
N LYS A 59 -5.48 3.53 13.40
CA LYS A 59 -6.79 3.13 12.89
C LYS A 59 -7.33 4.18 11.91
N GLU A 60 -7.31 5.45 12.29
CA GLU A 60 -7.78 6.55 11.45
C GLU A 60 -6.98 6.67 10.15
N VAL A 61 -5.66 6.48 10.20
CA VAL A 61 -4.79 6.57 9.01
C VAL A 61 -4.95 5.36 8.09
N VAL A 62 -4.88 4.13 8.64
CA VAL A 62 -4.78 2.91 7.82
C VAL A 62 -6.16 2.41 7.36
N LEU A 63 -7.20 2.63 8.16
CA LEU A 63 -8.58 2.27 7.84
C LEU A 63 -9.42 3.45 7.36
N ALA A 64 -8.79 4.58 7.03
CA ALA A 64 -9.44 5.71 6.38
C ALA A 64 -10.30 5.25 5.19
N GLU A 65 -11.48 5.86 5.06
CA GLU A 65 -12.30 5.69 3.86
C GLU A 65 -11.51 6.22 2.66
N LYS A 66 -11.29 5.35 1.68
CA LYS A 66 -10.59 5.71 0.46
C LYS A 66 -11.62 6.27 -0.52
N PRO A 67 -11.29 7.36 -1.24
CA PRO A 67 -12.18 7.86 -2.27
C PRO A 67 -12.44 6.79 -3.33
N LEU A 68 -13.59 6.89 -3.98
CA LEU A 68 -13.89 6.09 -5.15
C LEU A 68 -12.83 6.36 -6.23
N ILE A 69 -12.31 5.29 -6.83
CA ILE A 69 -11.35 5.38 -7.92
C ILE A 69 -12.12 5.81 -9.18
N SER A 70 -11.66 6.87 -9.85
CA SER A 70 -12.16 7.28 -11.16
C SER A 70 -11.80 6.23 -12.21
N GLU A 71 -12.72 5.96 -13.15
CA GLU A 71 -12.45 5.08 -14.29
C GLU A 71 -11.66 5.85 -15.35
N GLU A 72 -10.34 5.62 -15.38
CA GLU A 72 -9.41 6.25 -16.34
C GLU A 72 -8.83 5.21 -17.32
N THR A 73 -9.35 3.98 -17.30
CA THR A 73 -8.77 2.82 -18.01
C THR A 73 -8.60 3.01 -19.51
N ASP A 74 -9.45 3.81 -20.14
CA ASP A 74 -9.46 4.06 -21.58
C ASP A 74 -8.94 5.46 -21.95
N LEU A 75 -8.52 6.26 -20.98
CA LEU A 75 -8.00 7.60 -21.22
C LEU A 75 -6.53 7.52 -21.63
N ILE A 76 -6.25 7.95 -22.85
CA ILE A 76 -4.88 8.22 -23.31
C ILE A 76 -4.47 9.57 -22.73
N GLU A 77 -3.23 9.66 -22.24
CA GLU A 77 -2.69 10.95 -21.81
C GLU A 77 -2.79 11.97 -22.96
N PRO A 78 -3.36 13.17 -22.76
CA PRO A 78 -3.63 14.10 -23.85
C PRO A 78 -2.39 14.47 -24.68
N THR A 79 -1.23 14.54 -24.03
CA THR A 79 0.07 14.79 -24.68
C THR A 79 0.44 13.67 -25.65
N LEU A 80 0.28 12.42 -25.23
CA LEU A 80 0.50 11.24 -26.06
C LEU A 80 -0.55 11.16 -27.18
N LEU A 81 -1.81 11.52 -26.91
CA LEU A 81 -2.85 11.55 -27.91
C LEU A 81 -2.53 12.56 -29.03
N ASP A 82 -2.08 13.77 -28.67
CA ASP A 82 -1.69 14.79 -29.64
C ASP A 82 -0.48 14.35 -30.50
N GLU A 83 0.47 13.64 -29.90
CA GLU A 83 1.61 13.04 -30.61
C GLU A 83 1.13 11.95 -31.58
N LEU A 84 0.27 11.03 -31.14
CA LEU A 84 -0.28 9.96 -31.98
C LEU A 84 -1.17 10.50 -33.10
N ILE A 85 -1.86 11.62 -32.90
CA ILE A 85 -2.61 12.32 -33.96
C ILE A 85 -1.67 12.76 -35.09
N CYS A 86 -0.46 13.23 -34.77
CA CYS A 86 0.56 13.59 -35.78
C CYS A 86 1.07 12.37 -36.57
N HIS A 87 0.82 11.16 -36.06
CA HIS A 87 1.30 9.89 -36.59
C HIS A 87 0.21 9.00 -37.18
N ILE A 88 -1.00 9.52 -37.42
CA ILE A 88 -2.09 8.79 -38.08
C ILE A 88 -1.62 8.28 -39.45
N SER A 89 -1.81 6.99 -39.72
CA SER A 89 -1.34 6.27 -40.93
C SER A 89 0.16 5.93 -40.95
N SER A 90 0.85 6.07 -39.82
CA SER A 90 2.17 5.50 -39.59
C SER A 90 2.07 4.24 -38.71
N LEU A 91 3.20 3.58 -38.44
CA LEU A 91 3.24 2.40 -37.56
C LEU A 91 3.19 2.78 -36.07
N ALA A 92 3.35 4.06 -35.74
CA ALA A 92 3.19 4.57 -34.39
C ALA A 92 1.71 4.67 -33.99
#